data_AF-A0A8H7BUL8-F1
#
_entry.id   AF-A0A8H7BUL8-F1
#
_cell.length_a   1.000
_cell.length_b   1.000
_cell.length_c   1.000
_cell.angle_alpha   90.00
_cell.angle_beta   90.00
_cell.angle_gamma   90.00
#
_symmetry.space_group_name_H-M   'P 1'
#
loop_
_entity.id
_entity.type
_entity.pdbx_description
1 polymer ?
#
loop_
_entity_poly.entity_id
_entity_poly.type
_entity_poly.pdbx_seq_one_letter_code
_entity_poly.pdbx_strand_id
1 'polypeptide(L)'
;MSLAILNVCQDDLNVSMPSNILSIHHRRQIIKKKVVAIGRLSRSLTVLRENPELVKQFKQLSGKNTLPLGTLALGEKGLRDAIASLEDQSLTK
;
A
#
# COMPACT_ATOMS: atom_id res chain seq x y z
N MET A 1 5.90 14.46 -13.55
CA MET A 1 6.44 13.86 -12.30
C MET A 1 5.42 14.12 -11.20
N SER A 2 5.08 13.09 -10.44
CA SER A 2 3.76 12.83 -9.83
C SER A 2 3.24 13.89 -8.85
N LEU A 3 2.08 14.48 -9.17
CA LEU A 3 1.22 15.28 -8.28
C LEU A 3 0.66 14.48 -7.08
N ALA A 4 0.75 13.14 -7.09
CA ALA A 4 0.21 12.27 -6.05
C ALA A 4 0.91 12.37 -4.68
N ILE A 5 2.08 13.02 -4.60
CA ILE A 5 2.82 13.19 -3.33
C ILE A 5 2.29 14.40 -2.54
N LEU A 6 1.53 15.31 -3.18
CA LEU A 6 1.12 16.59 -2.58
C LEU A 6 -0.23 16.54 -1.83
N ASN A 7 -0.98 15.44 -1.87
CA ASN A 7 -2.33 15.37 -1.29
C ASN A 7 -2.39 14.92 0.19
N VAL A 8 -1.31 15.09 0.97
CA VAL A 8 -1.28 14.80 2.43
C VAL A 8 -0.77 16.02 3.21
N CYS A 9 -1.05 17.24 2.73
CA CYS A 9 -0.58 18.46 3.38
C CYS A 9 -1.61 19.60 3.40
N GLN A 10 -2.90 19.35 3.13
CA GLN A 10 -3.90 20.42 3.12
C GLN A 10 -4.50 20.74 4.50
N ASP A 11 -4.21 19.96 5.56
CA ASP A 11 -4.99 20.04 6.82
C ASP A 11 -4.25 20.55 8.07
N ASP A 12 -3.05 21.13 7.98
CA ASP A 12 -2.41 21.74 9.17
C ASP A 12 -1.79 23.11 8.88
N LEU A 13 -2.69 24.09 8.72
CA LEU A 13 -2.65 25.46 9.23
C LEU A 13 -1.27 26.06 9.60
N ASN A 14 -0.83 27.04 8.79
CA ASN A 14 -0.24 28.32 9.18
C ASN A 14 0.42 28.43 10.58
N VAL A 15 1.55 27.74 10.81
CA VAL A 15 2.42 28.04 11.96
C VAL A 15 3.62 28.84 11.47
N SER A 16 3.60 30.15 11.74
CA SER A 16 4.76 31.04 11.58
C SER A 16 5.88 30.63 12.54
N MET A 17 6.72 29.68 12.12
CA MET A 17 7.90 29.22 12.84
C MET A 17 9.17 29.57 12.06
N PRO A 18 10.29 29.85 12.74
CA PRO A 18 11.53 30.20 12.07
C PRO A 18 11.97 29.09 11.11
N SER A 19 12.44 29.50 9.93
CA SER A 19 12.73 28.65 8.76
C SER A 19 13.58 27.41 9.05
N ASN A 20 14.46 27.47 10.05
CA ASN A 20 15.31 26.34 10.46
C ASN A 20 14.51 25.21 11.17
N ILE A 21 13.51 25.58 12.00
CA ILE A 21 12.64 24.61 12.69
C ILE A 21 11.69 23.92 11.70
N LEU A 22 11.23 24.66 10.68
CA LEU A 22 10.39 24.12 9.60
C LEU A 22 11.12 22.98 8.85
N SER A 23 12.41 23.16 8.57
CA SER A 23 13.27 22.17 7.91
C SER A 23 13.46 20.89 8.74
N ILE A 24 13.69 21.03 10.06
CA ILE A 24 13.82 19.89 10.98
C ILE A 24 12.50 19.11 11.07
N HIS A 25 11.38 19.81 11.18
CA HIS A 25 10.06 19.17 11.22
C HIS A 25 9.77 18.43 9.90
N HIS A 26 10.05 19.06 8.75
CA HIS A 26 9.90 18.44 7.45
C HIS A 26 10.76 17.18 7.30
N ARG A 27 12.03 17.22 7.74
CA ARG A 27 12.91 16.05 7.74
C ARG A 27 12.39 14.94 8.65
N ARG A 28 11.89 15.26 9.85
CA ARG A 28 11.27 14.28 10.76
C ARG A 28 10.04 13.61 10.11
N GLN A 29 9.21 14.38 9.41
CA GLN A 29 8.05 13.83 8.70
C GLN A 29 8.47 12.90 7.56
N ILE A 30 9.50 13.24 6.79
CA ILE A 30 10.05 12.35 5.75
C ILE A 30 10.53 11.03 6.38
N ILE A 31 11.28 11.10 7.47
CA ILE A 31 11.78 9.90 8.17
C ILE A 31 10.61 9.05 8.67
N LYS A 32 9.61 9.66 9.31
CA LYS A 32 8.41 8.97 9.77
C LYS A 32 7.68 8.27 8.61
N LYS A 33 7.50 8.95 7.49
CA LYS A 33 6.87 8.38 6.28
C LYS A 33 7.68 7.19 5.73
N LYS A 34 9.01 7.28 5.71
CA LYS A 34 9.90 6.18 5.31
C LYS A 34 9.76 4.96 6.23
N VAL A 35 9.77 5.16 7.55
CA VAL A 35 9.62 4.07 8.53
C VAL A 35 8.26 3.39 8.38
N VAL A 36 7.17 4.15 8.25
CA VAL A 36 5.83 3.59 8.04
C VAL A 36 5.74 2.80 6.73
N ALA A 37 6.35 3.31 5.65
CA ALA A 37 6.38 2.60 4.37
C ALA A 37 7.13 1.26 4.48
N ILE A 38 8.29 1.23 5.16
CA ILE A 38 9.06 -0.01 5.38
C ILE A 38 8.24 -1.02 6.19
N GLY A 39 7.56 -0.58 7.26
CA GLY A 39 6.72 -1.47 8.07
C GLY A 39 5.55 -2.07 7.26
N ARG A 40 4.88 -1.25 6.44
CA ARG A 40 3.81 -1.72 5.53
C ARG A 40 4.34 -2.74 4.52
N LEU A 41 5.50 -2.48 3.92
CA LEU A 41 6.14 -3.39 2.96
C LEU A 41 6.55 -4.70 3.63
N SER A 42 7.16 -4.64 4.81
CA SER A 42 7.55 -5.82 5.58
C SER A 42 6.34 -6.72 5.87
N ARG A 43 5.22 -6.14 6.31
CA ARG A 43 3.98 -6.89 6.51
C ARG A 43 3.47 -7.53 5.21
N SER A 44 3.46 -6.78 4.11
CA SER A 44 3.01 -7.32 2.82
C SER A 44 3.91 -8.46 2.30
N LEU A 45 5.22 -8.37 2.56
CA LEU A 45 6.20 -9.39 2.19
C LEU A 45 6.00 -10.68 2.99
N THR A 46 5.68 -10.57 4.27
CA THR A 46 5.36 -11.73 5.13
C THR A 46 4.20 -12.52 4.56
N VAL A 47 3.10 -11.84 4.20
CA VAL A 47 1.91 -12.46 3.60
C VAL A 47 2.26 -13.23 2.32
N LEU A 48 3.09 -12.63 1.46
CA LEU A 48 3.55 -13.26 0.22
C LEU A 48 4.40 -14.52 0.46
N ARG A 49 5.20 -14.53 1.53
CA ARG A 49 6.07 -15.67 1.89
C ARG A 49 5.28 -16.80 2.53
N GLU A 50 4.27 -16.47 3.33
CA GLU A 50 3.43 -17.43 4.03
C GLU A 50 2.39 -18.09 3.10
N ASN A 51 1.93 -17.38 2.05
CA ASN A 51 0.83 -17.82 1.21
C ASN A 51 1.16 -17.84 -0.29
N PRO A 52 2.20 -18.58 -0.74
CA PRO A 52 2.62 -18.60 -2.15
C PRO A 52 1.56 -19.19 -3.08
N GLU A 53 0.80 -20.20 -2.65
CA GLU A 53 -0.21 -20.87 -3.48
C GLU A 53 -1.41 -19.96 -3.76
N LEU A 54 -1.89 -19.21 -2.77
CA LEU A 54 -2.95 -18.22 -2.98
C LEU A 54 -2.51 -17.13 -3.97
N VAL A 55 -1.26 -16.68 -3.86
CA VAL A 55 -0.70 -15.70 -4.81
C VAL A 55 -0.62 -16.28 -6.22
N LYS A 56 -0.27 -17.56 -6.35
CA LYS A 56 -0.21 -18.25 -7.64
C LYS A 56 -1.59 -18.41 -8.26
N GLN A 57 -2.58 -18.85 -7.48
CA GLN A 57 -3.98 -18.94 -7.90
C GLN A 57 -4.50 -17.57 -8.36
N PHE A 58 -4.28 -16.53 -7.55
CA PHE A 58 -4.66 -15.16 -7.91
C PHE A 58 -4.04 -14.73 -9.26
N LYS A 59 -2.74 -14.97 -9.47
CA LYS A 59 -2.05 -14.63 -10.73
C LYS A 59 -2.60 -15.40 -11.93
N GLN A 60 -2.94 -16.68 -11.74
CA GLN A 60 -3.55 -17.50 -12.79
C GLN A 60 -4.94 -16.97 -13.19
N LEU A 61 -5.78 -16.62 -12.21
CA LEU A 61 -7.13 -16.09 -12.45
C LEU A 61 -7.12 -14.67 -13.01
N SER A 62 -6.25 -13.80 -12.51
CA SER A 62 -6.19 -12.40 -12.95
C SER A 62 -5.55 -12.22 -14.33
N GLY A 63 -4.75 -13.20 -14.79
CA GLY A 63 -3.99 -13.11 -16.04
C GLY A 63 -2.91 -12.02 -16.04
N LYS A 64 -2.66 -11.38 -14.89
CA LYS A 64 -1.66 -10.32 -14.69
C LYS A 64 -0.58 -10.79 -13.74
N ASN A 65 0.66 -10.39 -14.03
CA ASN A 65 1.81 -10.63 -13.14
C ASN A 65 1.85 -9.71 -11.91
N THR A 66 0.87 -8.81 -11.77
CA THR A 66 0.82 -7.81 -10.69
C THR A 66 -0.39 -8.04 -9.78
N LEU A 67 -0.16 -7.85 -8.47
CA LEU A 67 -1.23 -7.86 -7.47
C LEU A 67 -1.84 -6.45 -7.38
N PRO A 68 -3.18 -6.32 -7.28
CA PRO A 68 -3.83 -5.03 -7.10
C PRO A 68 -3.34 -4.33 -5.84
N LEU A 69 -3.30 -3.00 -5.89
CA LEU A 69 -2.94 -2.21 -4.72
C LEU A 69 -3.97 -2.44 -3.62
N GLY A 70 -3.49 -2.65 -2.39
CA GLY A 70 -4.35 -2.79 -1.22
C GLY A 70 -4.79 -4.22 -0.90
N THR A 71 -4.72 -5.18 -1.84
CA THR A 71 -5.08 -6.59 -1.58
C THR A 71 -4.29 -7.20 -0.42
N LEU A 72 -2.99 -6.95 -0.35
CA LEU A 72 -2.11 -7.47 0.71
C LEU A 72 -2.21 -6.69 2.03
N ALA A 73 -2.92 -5.56 2.07
CA ALA A 73 -3.01 -4.72 3.27
C ALA A 73 -3.82 -5.41 4.39
N LEU A 74 -4.81 -6.22 4.00
CA LEU A 74 -5.63 -7.03 4.90
C LEU A 74 -5.01 -8.40 5.22
N GLY A 75 -3.82 -8.68 4.68
CA GLY A 75 -3.15 -9.97 4.84
C GLY A 75 -3.74 -11.07 3.99
N GLU A 76 -3.76 -12.30 4.52
CA GLU A 76 -4.31 -13.48 3.82
C GLU A 76 -5.79 -13.32 3.45
N LYS A 77 -6.60 -12.72 4.34
CA LYS A 77 -8.02 -12.49 4.08
C LYS A 77 -8.25 -11.68 2.82
N GLY A 78 -7.48 -10.60 2.64
CA GLY A 78 -7.58 -9.76 1.45
C GLY A 78 -7.23 -10.52 0.16
N LEU A 79 -6.28 -11.47 0.21
CA LEU A 79 -5.99 -12.35 -0.93
C LEU A 79 -7.17 -13.27 -1.25
N ARG A 80 -7.76 -13.91 -0.25
CA ARG A 80 -8.91 -14.81 -0.44
C ARG A 80 -10.13 -14.07 -1.01
N ASP A 81 -10.45 -12.91 -0.45
CA ASP A 81 -11.57 -12.09 -0.92
C ASP A 81 -11.37 -11.63 -2.38
N ALA A 82 -10.12 -11.30 -2.74
CA ALA A 82 -9.78 -10.90 -4.10
C ALA A 82 -9.85 -12.08 -5.09
N ILE A 83 -9.47 -13.30 -4.67
CA ILE A 83 -9.64 -14.51 -5.46
C ILE A 83 -11.12 -14.79 -5.70
N ALA A 84 -11.93 -14.80 -4.64
CA ALA A 84 -13.37 -15.04 -4.74
C ALA A 84 -14.05 -14.02 -5.68
N SER A 85 -13.70 -12.74 -5.56
CA SER A 85 -14.21 -11.70 -6.47
C SER A 85 -13.84 -11.91 -7.94
N LEU A 86 -12.67 -12.50 -8.23
CA LEU A 86 -12.25 -12.82 -9.59
C LEU A 86 -12.94 -14.08 -10.13
N GLU A 87 -13.16 -15.08 -9.27
CA GLU A 87 -13.90 -16.30 -9.63
C GLU A 87 -15.36 -15.96 -9.96
N ASP A 88 -16.02 -15.11 -9.17
CA ASP A 88 -17.38 -14.63 -9.46
C ASP A 88 -17.47 -13.85 -10.79
N GLN A 89 -16.46 -13.04 -11.10
CA GLN A 89 -16.37 -12.33 -12.38
C GLN A 89 -16.16 -13.28 -13.56
N SER A 90 -15.55 -14.44 -13.34
CA SER A 90 -15.36 -15.46 -14.38
C SER A 90 -16.63 -16.27 -14.66
N LEU A 91 -17.52 -16.45 -13.66
CA LEU A 91 -18.80 -17.14 -13.82
C LEU A 91 -19.88 -16.32 -14.55
N THR A 92 -19.72 -15.01 -14.65
CA THR A 92 -20.69 -14.10 -15.27
C THR A 92 -20.42 -13.84 -16.77
N LYS A 93 -19.49 -14.58 -17.37
CA LYS A 93 -19.13 -14.51 -18.79
C LYS A 93 -19.47 -15.79 -19.56
#